data_AF-A0A6P0SE47-F1
#
_entry.id   AF-A0A6P0SE47-F1
#
_cell.length_a   1.000
_cell.length_b   1.000
_cell.length_c   1.000
_cell.angle_alpha   90.00
_cell.angle_beta   90.00
_cell.angle_gamma   90.00
#
_symmetry.space_group_name_H-M   'P 1'
#
loop_
_entity.id
_entity.type
_entity.pdbx_description
1 polymer ?
#
loop_
_entity_poly.entity_id
_entity_poly.type
_entity_poly.pdbx_seq_one_letter_code
_entity_poly.pdbx_strand_id
1 'polypeptide(L)'
;MSDFILIEGDKANFNPTFGLATVVVRPGDLKASGKSTLTGKKVCIDGDKKKGSVPSCMYTTPVYSIPGTGTLKIADLGADQKAQKTNSAGKPVLLKGSTFTAKFEVQNPAKKPPTGPNPPIPDATPQYSGTGTFITTNTKWRGT
;
A
#
# COMPACT_ATOMS: atom_id res chain seq x y z
N MET A 1 -6.16 -13.81 12.15
CA MET A 1 -7.09 -13.61 11.03
C MET A 1 -8.08 -12.53 11.41
N SER A 2 -7.94 -11.36 10.79
CA SER A 2 -8.78 -10.19 11.05
C SER A 2 -9.78 -10.05 9.91
N ASP A 3 -10.91 -10.77 9.99
CA ASP A 3 -11.94 -10.79 8.96
C ASP A 3 -12.80 -9.51 8.93
N PHE A 4 -12.29 -8.42 9.48
CA PHE A 4 -13.02 -7.15 9.58
C PHE A 4 -13.14 -6.51 8.20
N ILE A 5 -14.35 -6.13 7.84
CA ILE A 5 -14.63 -5.46 6.56
C ILE A 5 -14.05 -4.05 6.61
N LEU A 6 -13.27 -3.70 5.59
CA LEU A 6 -12.72 -2.36 5.43
C LEU A 6 -13.81 -1.39 4.98
N ILE A 7 -13.82 -0.21 5.60
CA ILE A 7 -14.79 0.85 5.36
C ILE A 7 -14.11 2.15 4.97
N GLU A 8 -14.90 3.10 4.46
CA GLU A 8 -14.42 4.42 4.05
C GLU A 8 -13.69 5.14 5.20
N GLY A 9 -12.50 5.65 4.90
CA GLY A 9 -11.63 6.32 5.87
C GLY A 9 -10.68 5.38 6.62
N ASP A 10 -10.73 4.08 6.35
CA ASP A 10 -9.68 3.15 6.80
C ASP A 10 -8.36 3.44 6.07
N LYS A 11 -7.25 3.01 6.66
CA LYS A 11 -5.90 3.37 6.20
C LYS A 11 -5.12 2.15 5.73
N ALA A 12 -4.42 2.27 4.61
CA ALA A 12 -3.43 1.31 4.15
C ALA A 12 -2.06 1.70 4.72
N ASN A 13 -1.57 0.94 5.68
CA ASN A 13 -0.27 1.16 6.26
C ASN A 13 0.78 0.34 5.51
N PHE A 14 1.70 1.01 4.84
CA PHE A 14 2.79 0.36 4.12
C PHE A 14 3.98 0.17 5.07
N ASN A 15 4.72 -0.93 4.93
CA ASN A 15 5.95 -1.14 5.70
C ASN A 15 7.08 -0.31 5.06
N PRO A 16 7.87 0.48 5.81
CA PRO A 16 8.98 1.26 5.24
C PRO A 16 10.04 0.41 4.51
N THR A 17 10.16 -0.88 4.83
CA THR A 17 11.18 -1.75 4.24
C THR A 17 10.69 -2.39 2.94
N PHE A 18 11.27 -1.98 1.82
CA PHE A 18 11.02 -2.48 0.48
C PHE A 18 12.28 -3.16 -0.06
N GLY A 19 12.54 -4.39 0.39
CA GLY A 19 13.79 -5.09 0.10
C GLY A 19 14.98 -4.37 0.74
N LEU A 20 15.89 -3.85 -0.08
CA LEU A 20 17.04 -3.04 0.37
C LEU A 20 16.74 -1.54 0.46
N ALA A 21 15.59 -1.10 -0.06
CA ALA A 21 15.16 0.29 0.01
C ALA A 21 14.36 0.55 1.28
N THR A 22 14.69 1.65 1.95
CA THR A 22 13.88 2.22 3.03
C THR A 22 13.07 3.36 2.44
N VAL A 23 11.76 3.15 2.31
CA VAL A 23 10.81 4.15 1.82
C VAL A 23 10.20 4.88 3.02
N VAL A 24 10.14 6.19 2.95
CA VAL A 24 9.36 7.03 3.85
C VAL A 24 7.88 6.86 3.50
N VAL A 25 7.29 5.82 4.06
CA VAL A 25 5.88 5.47 3.88
C VAL A 25 4.97 6.47 4.60
N ARG A 26 3.80 6.72 4.01
CA ARG A 26 2.69 7.40 4.67
C ARG A 26 1.47 6.50 4.58
N PRO A 27 0.57 6.51 5.58
CA PRO A 27 -0.68 5.79 5.49
C PRO A 27 -1.49 6.29 4.29
N GLY A 28 -1.88 5.39 3.39
CA GLY A 28 -2.75 5.72 2.27
C GLY A 28 -4.21 5.69 2.71
N ASP A 29 -4.99 6.71 2.39
CA ASP A 29 -6.43 6.71 2.69
C ASP A 29 -7.18 5.81 1.71
N LEU A 30 -7.91 4.83 2.25
CA LEU A 30 -8.77 3.97 1.45
C LEU A 30 -10.11 4.66 1.20
N LYS A 31 -10.39 4.91 -0.07
CA LYS A 31 -11.67 5.44 -0.52
C LYS A 31 -12.58 4.30 -0.98
N ALA A 32 -13.56 3.99 -0.16
CA ALA A 32 -14.56 2.97 -0.46
C ALA A 32 -15.49 3.39 -1.61
N SER A 33 -15.78 2.47 -2.52
CA SER A 33 -16.76 2.63 -3.61
C SER A 33 -17.79 1.52 -3.67
N GLY A 34 -17.86 0.67 -2.64
CA GLY A 34 -18.96 -0.25 -2.45
C GLY A 34 -20.29 0.51 -2.34
N LYS A 35 -21.36 -0.08 -2.88
CA LYS A 35 -22.72 0.45 -2.72
C LYS A 35 -23.28 0.15 -1.32
N SER A 36 -22.77 -0.90 -0.67
CA SER A 36 -23.14 -1.25 0.70
C SER A 36 -22.48 -0.28 1.68
N THR A 37 -23.23 0.12 2.68
CA THR A 37 -22.74 0.95 3.78
C THR A 37 -22.80 0.15 5.08
N LEU A 38 -21.74 0.25 5.87
CA LEU A 38 -21.68 -0.24 7.24
C LEU A 38 -21.60 0.96 8.15
N THR A 39 -22.58 1.12 9.03
CA THR A 39 -22.63 2.24 9.99
C THR A 39 -22.55 3.62 9.29
N GLY A 40 -23.18 3.74 8.12
CA GLY A 40 -23.17 4.98 7.31
C GLY A 40 -21.90 5.22 6.49
N LYS A 41 -20.87 4.36 6.60
CA LYS A 41 -19.64 4.42 5.80
C LYS A 41 -19.65 3.37 4.70
N LYS A 42 -19.19 3.70 3.49
CA LYS A 42 -19.14 2.74 2.38
C LYS A 42 -18.12 1.64 2.66
N VAL A 43 -18.35 0.43 2.12
CA VAL A 43 -17.38 -0.67 2.21
C VAL A 43 -16.35 -0.60 1.08
N CYS A 44 -15.09 -0.89 1.39
CA CYS A 44 -14.04 -1.03 0.40
C CYS A 44 -14.21 -2.35 -0.35
N ILE A 45 -14.10 -2.32 -1.67
CA ILE A 45 -14.21 -3.48 -2.56
C ILE A 45 -12.90 -3.68 -3.34
N ASP A 46 -12.70 -4.84 -3.97
CA ASP A 46 -11.44 -5.18 -4.68
C ASP A 46 -10.95 -4.12 -5.70
N GLY A 47 -11.85 -3.30 -6.26
CA GLY A 47 -11.47 -2.18 -7.13
C GLY A 47 -10.82 -0.99 -6.42
N ASP A 48 -11.03 -0.82 -5.11
CA ASP A 48 -10.57 0.34 -4.35
C ASP A 48 -9.12 0.22 -3.87
N LYS A 49 -8.48 -0.96 -3.99
CA LYS A 49 -7.06 -1.15 -3.67
C LYS A 49 -6.14 -0.18 -4.43
N LYS A 50 -6.52 0.21 -5.64
CA LYS A 50 -5.79 1.19 -6.46
C LYS A 50 -5.83 2.60 -5.88
N LYS A 51 -6.82 2.93 -5.05
CA LYS A 51 -6.98 4.27 -4.46
C LYS A 51 -6.14 4.49 -3.21
N GLY A 52 -5.68 3.42 -2.58
CA GLY A 52 -4.74 3.47 -1.45
C GLY A 52 -3.29 3.75 -1.86
N SER A 53 -3.02 4.09 -3.12
CA SER A 53 -1.66 4.41 -3.59
C SER A 53 -1.18 5.76 -3.05
N VAL A 54 0.06 5.83 -2.60
CA VAL A 54 0.67 7.04 -2.05
C VAL A 54 1.78 7.53 -2.99
N PRO A 55 1.52 8.59 -3.78
CA PRO A 55 2.54 9.17 -4.63
C PRO A 55 3.58 9.98 -3.83
N SER A 56 4.68 10.31 -4.50
CA SER A 56 5.73 11.18 -3.97
C SER A 56 6.29 10.71 -2.61
N CYS A 57 6.50 9.40 -2.47
CA CYS A 57 7.19 8.83 -1.32
C CYS A 57 8.69 8.84 -1.60
N MET A 58 9.44 9.37 -0.64
CA MET A 58 10.90 9.38 -0.71
C MET A 58 11.43 8.02 -0.33
N TYR A 59 12.53 7.60 -0.95
CA TYR A 59 13.21 6.37 -0.56
C TYR A 59 14.73 6.56 -0.59
N THR A 60 15.40 5.82 0.27
CA THR A 60 16.86 5.74 0.34
C THR A 60 17.28 4.29 0.41
N THR A 61 18.53 4.01 0.12
CA THR A 61 19.12 2.70 0.40
C THR A 61 20.40 2.90 1.21
N PRO A 62 20.97 1.84 1.82
CA PRO A 62 22.26 1.94 2.50
C PRO A 62 23.39 2.49 1.63
N VAL A 63 23.31 2.30 0.30
CA VAL A 63 24.34 2.74 -0.67
C VAL A 63 23.97 4.07 -1.33
N TYR A 64 22.67 4.35 -1.50
CA TYR A 64 22.12 5.53 -2.14
C TYR A 64 21.57 6.50 -1.08
N SER A 65 22.44 7.36 -0.53
CA SER A 65 22.08 8.32 0.52
C SER A 65 21.29 9.53 0.01
N ILE A 66 21.33 9.83 -1.30
CA ILE A 66 20.50 10.90 -1.88
C ILE A 66 19.11 10.32 -2.14
N PRO A 67 18.05 10.83 -1.48
CA PRO A 67 16.72 10.25 -1.58
C PRO A 67 16.17 10.37 -3.00
N GLY A 68 15.65 9.25 -3.50
CA GLY A 68 14.82 9.21 -4.69
C GLY A 68 13.35 9.42 -4.35
N THR A 69 12.49 9.49 -5.37
CA THR A 69 11.04 9.57 -5.20
C THR A 69 10.33 8.53 -6.04
N GLY A 70 9.18 8.08 -5.56
CA GLY A 70 8.35 7.11 -6.26
C GLY A 70 6.94 7.06 -5.71
N THR A 71 6.16 6.11 -6.23
CA THR A 71 4.77 5.92 -5.84
C THR A 71 4.60 4.54 -5.21
N LEU A 72 4.05 4.51 -3.99
CA LEU A 72 3.62 3.28 -3.34
C LEU A 72 2.27 2.86 -3.90
N LYS A 73 2.16 1.61 -4.34
CA LYS A 73 0.93 1.01 -4.85
C LYS A 73 0.72 -0.35 -4.20
N ILE A 74 -0.53 -0.72 -3.98
CA ILE A 74 -0.88 -2.08 -3.59
C ILE A 74 -0.80 -2.94 -4.86
N ALA A 75 0.15 -3.86 -4.91
CA ALA A 75 0.37 -4.73 -6.06
C ALA A 75 -0.64 -5.88 -6.05
N ASP A 76 -0.73 -6.56 -4.92
CA ASP A 76 -1.61 -7.70 -4.72
C ASP A 76 -2.16 -7.75 -3.30
N LEU A 77 -3.33 -8.34 -3.15
CA LEU A 77 -3.97 -8.52 -1.85
C LEU A 77 -3.73 -9.94 -1.38
N GLY A 78 -3.57 -10.12 -0.07
CA GLY A 78 -3.57 -11.45 0.52
C GLY A 78 -4.89 -12.18 0.23
N ALA A 79 -4.83 -13.50 0.16
CA ALA A 79 -6.04 -14.32 0.00
C ALA A 79 -7.08 -14.09 1.12
N ASP A 80 -6.60 -13.68 2.30
CA ASP A 80 -7.40 -13.36 3.49
C ASP A 80 -7.84 -11.88 3.57
N GLN A 81 -7.51 -11.08 2.56
CA GLN A 81 -7.92 -9.68 2.44
C GLN A 81 -9.06 -9.47 1.44
N LYS A 82 -9.54 -10.56 0.84
CA LYS A 82 -10.63 -10.57 -0.12
C LYS A 82 -11.70 -11.56 0.33
N ALA A 83 -12.87 -11.03 0.70
CA ALA A 83 -14.00 -11.86 1.08
C ALA A 83 -14.43 -12.75 -0.10
N GLN A 84 -14.67 -14.03 0.17
CA GLN A 84 -15.09 -14.99 -0.85
C GLN A 84 -16.61 -15.03 -0.99
N LYS A 85 -17.33 -14.87 0.11
CA LYS A 85 -18.80 -14.91 0.15
C LYS A 85 -19.39 -13.51 0.27
N THR A 86 -18.79 -12.65 1.07
CA THR A 86 -19.28 -11.28 1.28
C THR A 86 -18.93 -10.40 0.08
N ASN A 87 -19.96 -9.94 -0.62
CA ASN A 87 -19.81 -9.02 -1.73
C ASN A 87 -20.75 -7.81 -1.57
N SER A 88 -20.34 -6.69 -2.13
CA SER A 88 -21.13 -5.46 -2.22
C SER A 88 -21.38 -5.18 -3.69
N ALA A 89 -22.64 -5.27 -4.11
CA ALA A 89 -23.05 -5.08 -5.50
C ALA A 89 -22.26 -5.94 -6.51
N GLY A 90 -22.07 -7.23 -6.17
CA GLY A 90 -21.37 -8.20 -7.01
C GLY A 90 -19.85 -8.10 -7.00
N LYS A 91 -19.26 -7.20 -6.19
CA LYS A 91 -17.81 -7.11 -6.00
C LYS A 91 -17.42 -7.56 -4.59
N PRO A 92 -16.41 -8.42 -4.45
CA PRO A 92 -15.96 -8.90 -3.15
C PRO A 92 -15.46 -7.73 -2.30
N VAL A 93 -15.86 -7.73 -1.03
CA VAL A 93 -15.42 -6.71 -0.07
C VAL A 93 -13.98 -6.98 0.36
N LEU A 94 -13.26 -5.92 0.70
CA LEU A 94 -11.92 -6.02 1.26
C LEU A 94 -12.01 -6.25 2.77
N LEU A 95 -11.19 -7.17 3.24
CA LEU A 95 -11.02 -7.48 4.65
C LEU A 95 -9.67 -6.95 5.11
N LYS A 96 -9.55 -6.66 6.41
CA LYS A 96 -8.26 -6.29 7.02
C LYS A 96 -7.20 -7.36 6.74
N GLY A 97 -7.58 -8.63 6.90
CA GLY A 97 -6.71 -9.79 6.70
C GLY A 97 -5.40 -9.68 7.48
N SER A 98 -4.32 -10.20 6.90
CA SER A 98 -2.98 -10.16 7.47
C SER A 98 -2.16 -9.05 6.80
N THR A 99 -1.60 -9.32 5.63
CA THR A 99 -0.72 -8.39 4.90
C THR A 99 -1.01 -8.42 3.40
N PHE A 100 -0.95 -7.26 2.75
CA PHE A 100 -0.97 -7.15 1.28
C PHE A 100 0.44 -7.00 0.73
N THR A 101 0.62 -7.36 -0.53
CA THR A 101 1.84 -7.10 -1.28
C THR A 101 1.82 -5.67 -1.81
N ALA A 102 2.79 -4.87 -1.40
CA ALA A 102 2.99 -3.52 -1.89
C ALA A 102 4.11 -3.49 -2.92
N LYS A 103 4.01 -2.58 -3.88
CA LYS A 103 5.09 -2.24 -4.80
C LYS A 103 5.37 -0.76 -4.73
N PHE A 104 6.65 -0.41 -4.72
CA PHE A 104 7.13 0.94 -4.84
C PHE A 104 7.69 1.13 -6.24
N GLU A 105 7.05 1.99 -7.02
CA GLU A 105 7.44 2.30 -8.38
C GLU A 105 8.31 3.56 -8.37
N VAL A 106 9.59 3.41 -8.73
CA VAL A 106 10.55 4.49 -8.71
C VAL A 106 10.26 5.43 -9.87
N GLN A 107 10.05 6.71 -9.57
CA GLN A 107 9.89 7.75 -10.59
C GLN A 107 11.18 8.53 -10.77
N ASN A 108 11.84 8.84 -9.66
CA ASN A 108 13.16 9.46 -9.64
C ASN A 108 14.10 8.57 -8.81
N PRO A 109 15.13 7.98 -9.42
CA PRO A 109 16.02 7.06 -8.72
C PRO A 109 16.82 7.76 -7.61
N ALA A 110 17.01 7.06 -6.50
CA ALA A 110 17.94 7.47 -5.46
C ALA A 110 19.37 7.50 -6.04
N LYS A 111 20.23 8.37 -5.53
CA LYS A 111 21.58 8.55 -6.08
C LYS A 111 22.64 8.27 -5.02
N LYS A 112 23.76 7.71 -5.46
CA LYS A 112 24.92 7.50 -4.61
C LYS A 112 25.68 8.82 -4.56
N PRO A 113 26.04 9.33 -3.37
CA PRO A 113 26.91 10.48 -3.27
C PRO A 113 28.21 10.26 -4.05
N PRO A 114 28.72 11.27 -4.74
CA PRO A 114 29.95 11.15 -5.50
C PRO A 114 31.13 10.87 -4.55
N THR A 115 31.84 9.77 -4.76
CA THR A 115 33.12 9.51 -4.11
C THR A 115 34.23 10.08 -4.99
N GLY A 116 34.62 11.33 -4.75
CA GLY A 116 35.63 12.05 -5.54
C GLY A 116 35.05 12.74 -6.79
N PRO A 117 35.81 12.84 -7.90
CA PRO A 117 35.40 13.58 -9.11
C PRO A 117 34.32 12.88 -9.96
N ASN A 118 33.87 11.68 -9.55
CA ASN A 118 32.89 10.90 -10.31
C ASN A 118 31.47 11.45 -10.13
N PRO A 119 30.61 11.44 -11.17
CA PRO A 119 29.22 11.87 -11.05
C PRO A 119 28.39 10.94 -10.15
N PRO A 120 27.28 11.42 -9.56
CA PRO A 120 26.38 10.60 -8.75
C PRO A 120 25.79 9.45 -9.57
N ILE A 121 25.89 8.22 -9.06
CA ILE A 121 25.36 7.02 -9.71
C ILE A 121 23.90 6.82 -9.29
N PRO A 122 22.92 6.87 -10.21
CA PRO A 122 21.53 6.57 -9.90
C PRO A 122 21.33 5.08 -9.65
N ASP A 123 20.36 4.77 -8.79
CA ASP A 123 19.84 3.42 -8.62
C ASP A 123 19.16 2.95 -9.91
N ALA A 124 19.63 1.82 -10.45
CA ALA A 124 19.07 1.22 -11.65
C ALA A 124 17.78 0.43 -11.38
N THR A 125 17.38 0.28 -10.11
CA THR A 125 16.21 -0.50 -9.70
C THR A 125 14.92 0.28 -9.99
N PRO A 126 14.09 -0.12 -10.96
CA PRO A 126 12.91 0.65 -11.34
C PRO A 126 11.73 0.47 -10.37
N GLN A 127 11.73 -0.62 -9.60
CA GLN A 127 10.66 -0.93 -8.66
C GLN A 127 11.17 -1.79 -7.51
N TYR A 128 10.59 -1.59 -6.34
CA TYR A 128 10.83 -2.40 -5.17
C TYR A 128 9.55 -3.09 -4.70
N SER A 129 9.66 -4.31 -4.20
CA SER A 129 8.54 -5.03 -3.61
C SER A 129 8.63 -4.96 -2.09
N GLY A 130 7.47 -4.87 -1.45
CA GLY A 130 7.34 -4.81 0.00
C GLY A 130 5.96 -5.30 0.43
N THR A 131 5.62 -5.03 1.68
CA THR A 131 4.36 -5.47 2.27
C THR A 131 3.68 -4.32 3.00
N GLY A 132 2.40 -4.48 3.29
CA GLY A 132 1.65 -3.55 4.12
C GLY A 132 0.47 -4.23 4.78
N THR A 133 -0.19 -3.51 5.66
CA THR A 133 -1.33 -3.97 6.46
C THR A 133 -2.44 -2.93 6.40
N PHE A 134 -3.69 -3.37 6.38
CA PHE A 134 -4.80 -2.44 6.51
C PHE A 134 -5.10 -2.14 7.99
N ILE A 135 -5.35 -0.87 8.28
CA ILE A 135 -5.81 -0.39 9.57
C ILE A 135 -7.26 -0.04 9.40
N THR A 136 -8.11 -0.89 9.96
CA THR A 136 -9.56 -0.66 10.01
C THR A 136 -9.97 -0.05 11.34
N THR A 137 -10.90 0.89 11.27
CA THR A 137 -11.62 1.41 12.44
C THR A 137 -12.83 0.53 12.79
N ASN A 138 -13.24 -0.37 11.89
CA ASN A 138 -14.34 -1.28 12.10
C ASN A 138 -13.91 -2.50 12.92
N THR A 139 -14.43 -2.60 14.15
CA THR A 139 -14.19 -3.74 15.04
C THR A 139 -15.42 -4.63 15.22
N LYS A 140 -16.53 -4.34 14.54
CA LYS A 140 -17.80 -5.08 14.70
C LYS A 140 -18.11 -5.98 13.51
N TRP A 141 -17.99 -5.48 12.29
CA TRP A 141 -18.47 -6.19 11.11
C TRP A 141 -17.37 -7.04 10.49
N ARG A 142 -17.65 -8.34 10.35
CA ARG A 142 -16.75 -9.31 9.72
C ARG A 142 -17.36 -9.85 8.44
N GLY A 143 -16.51 -10.24 7.49
CA GLY A 143 -16.91 -10.88 6.25
C GLY A 143 -16.15 -12.19 6.04
N THR A 144 -16.68 -13.08 5.21
CA THR A 144 -16.05 -14.36 4.85
C THR A 144 -16.01 -14.49 3.34
#